data_AF-A0AAW4BMA9-F1
#
_entry.id   AF-A0AAW4BMA9-F1
#
_cell.length_a   1.000
_cell.length_b   1.000
_cell.length_c   1.000
_cell.angle_alpha   90.00
_cell.angle_beta   90.00
_cell.angle_gamma   90.00
#
_symmetry.space_group_name_H-M   'P 1'
#
loop_
_entity.id
_entity.type
_entity.pdbx_description
1 polymer ?
#
loop_
_entity_poly.entity_id
_entity_poly.type
_entity_poly.pdbx_seq_one_letter_code
_entity_poly.pdbx_strand_id
1 'polypeptide(L)'
;MKKTKNQLAKSKGLICFSRNWRNPVQWAHYADSHKGICLGFDIPDRLLSKVNYVDERIEYPNGFTEADMLELLTTKFAHWSYEEEYRVFVELNTREDGLYYAPFSSDIKLKQVIIGACSKATRRQVIESIGDDVGVEIFKARAAFKSFNIVRNQAYDEFA
;
A
#
# COMPACT_ATOMS: atom_id res chain seq x y z
N MET A 1 10.41 23.98 -11.78
CA MET A 1 9.92 22.99 -10.80
C MET A 1 8.55 23.30 -10.18
N LYS A 2 8.33 24.41 -9.45
CA LYS A 2 7.05 24.62 -8.72
C LYS A 2 5.80 24.60 -9.62
N LYS A 3 5.86 25.20 -10.82
CA LYS A 3 4.77 25.17 -11.81
C LYS A 3 4.50 23.75 -12.34
N THR A 4 5.53 23.02 -12.77
CA THR A 4 5.43 21.64 -13.27
C THR A 4 4.89 20.68 -12.20
N LYS A 5 5.42 20.77 -10.97
CA LYS A 5 4.91 19.99 -9.82
C LYS A 5 3.42 20.28 -9.57
N ASN A 6 3.04 21.55 -9.57
CA ASN A 6 1.65 21.95 -9.35
C ASN A 6 0.72 21.54 -10.50
N GLN A 7 1.22 21.39 -11.73
CA GLN A 7 0.43 20.88 -12.85
C GLN A 7 0.22 19.37 -12.71
N LEU A 8 1.28 18.61 -12.44
CA LEU A 8 1.17 17.17 -12.24
C LEU A 8 0.30 16.80 -11.05
N ALA A 9 0.45 17.50 -9.92
CA ALA A 9 -0.36 17.26 -8.72
C ALA A 9 -1.86 17.51 -8.92
N LYS A 10 -2.29 18.12 -10.03
CA LYS A 10 -3.72 18.31 -10.36
C LYS A 10 -4.34 17.09 -11.02
N SER A 11 -3.56 16.28 -11.74
CA SER A 11 -4.08 15.19 -12.57
C SER A 11 -3.42 13.84 -12.32
N LYS A 12 -2.25 13.80 -11.68
CA LYS A 12 -1.50 12.58 -11.39
C LYS A 12 -1.47 12.30 -9.90
N GLY A 13 -1.71 11.04 -9.57
CA GLY A 13 -1.59 10.46 -8.24
C GLY A 13 -0.58 9.32 -8.20
N LEU A 14 -0.32 8.84 -7.00
CA LEU A 14 0.59 7.75 -6.71
C LEU A 14 -0.03 6.90 -5.61
N ILE A 15 -0.02 5.58 -5.79
CA ILE A 15 -0.42 4.62 -4.78
C ILE A 15 0.82 3.84 -4.36
N CYS A 16 1.06 3.79 -3.05
CA CYS A 16 2.20 3.11 -2.44
C CYS A 16 1.73 1.75 -1.89
N PHE A 17 2.37 0.68 -2.34
CA PHE A 17 2.14 -0.68 -1.91
C PHE A 17 3.40 -1.24 -1.22
N SER A 18 3.21 -2.22 -0.34
CA SER A 18 4.29 -3.01 0.23
C SER A 18 4.18 -4.46 -0.27
N ARG A 19 5.32 -5.12 -0.52
CA ARG A 19 5.33 -6.57 -0.77
C ARG A 19 5.20 -7.41 0.49
N ASN A 20 5.26 -6.81 1.68
CA ASN A 20 5.44 -7.55 2.92
C ASN A 20 4.54 -7.04 4.06
N TRP A 21 3.35 -7.63 4.15
CA TRP A 21 2.44 -7.37 5.27
C TRP A 21 2.92 -7.95 6.60
N ARG A 22 4.00 -8.75 6.65
CA ARG A 22 4.45 -9.42 7.88
C ARG A 22 5.26 -8.50 8.79
N ASN A 23 5.64 -7.31 8.32
CA ASN A 23 6.45 -6.38 9.09
C ASN A 23 5.62 -5.66 10.18
N PRO A 24 5.90 -5.85 11.48
CA PRO A 24 5.13 -5.21 12.56
C PRO A 24 5.24 -3.69 12.57
N VAL A 25 6.35 -3.11 12.10
CA VAL A 25 6.55 -1.65 12.04
C VAL A 25 5.55 -1.02 11.06
N GLN A 26 5.27 -1.67 9.94
CA GLN A 26 4.26 -1.19 8.99
C GLN A 26 2.85 -1.20 9.59
N TRP A 27 2.49 -2.24 10.36
CA TRP A 27 1.21 -2.26 11.08
C TRP A 27 1.11 -1.17 12.15
N ALA A 28 2.23 -0.83 12.80
CA ALA A 28 2.28 0.27 13.75
C ALA A 28 2.00 1.61 13.07
N HIS A 29 2.63 1.87 11.93
CA HIS A 29 2.53 3.14 11.21
C HIS A 29 1.27 3.31 10.37
N TYR A 30 0.85 2.28 9.63
CA TYR A 30 -0.17 2.40 8.59
C TYR A 30 -1.52 1.79 8.96
N ALA A 31 -1.60 1.00 10.03
CA ALA A 31 -2.82 0.31 10.44
C ALA A 31 -3.25 0.72 11.86
N ASP A 32 -3.18 2.01 12.20
CA ASP A 32 -3.59 2.57 13.50
C ASP A 32 -3.09 1.72 14.68
N SER A 33 -1.77 1.48 14.74
CA SER A 33 -1.16 0.63 15.78
C SER A 33 -1.81 -0.77 15.86
N HIS A 34 -1.88 -1.47 14.73
CA HIS A 34 -2.49 -2.79 14.56
C HIS A 34 -4.03 -2.87 14.72
N LYS A 35 -4.74 -1.75 14.83
CA LYS A 35 -6.22 -1.73 14.93
C LYS A 35 -6.93 -1.66 13.57
N GLY A 36 -6.20 -1.25 12.53
CA GLY A 36 -6.68 -1.16 11.15
C GLY A 36 -6.67 -2.50 10.41
N ILE A 37 -6.68 -2.42 9.09
CA ILE A 37 -6.65 -3.55 8.16
C ILE A 37 -5.51 -3.35 7.14
N CYS A 38 -5.12 -4.43 6.47
CA CYS A 38 -4.21 -4.40 5.33
C CYS A 38 -4.92 -5.01 4.11
N LEU A 39 -4.81 -4.33 2.97
CA LEU A 39 -5.40 -4.75 1.70
C LEU A 39 -4.29 -5.31 0.80
N GLY A 40 -4.43 -6.55 0.36
CA GLY A 40 -3.52 -7.21 -0.58
C GLY A 40 -4.10 -7.23 -1.98
N PHE A 41 -3.29 -6.88 -2.98
CA PHE A 41 -3.71 -6.74 -4.36
C PHE A 41 -2.83 -7.56 -5.31
N ASP A 42 -3.45 -8.09 -6.37
CA ASP A 42 -2.74 -8.54 -7.56
C ASP A 42 -2.63 -7.35 -8.54
N ILE A 43 -1.38 -7.03 -8.92
CA ILE A 43 -1.06 -5.94 -9.84
C ILE A 43 -0.02 -6.45 -10.85
N PRO A 44 -0.23 -6.27 -12.17
CA PRO A 44 0.76 -6.62 -13.17
C PRO A 44 2.08 -5.87 -12.99
N ASP A 45 3.21 -6.57 -13.08
CA ASP A 45 4.56 -6.00 -12.93
C ASP A 45 4.81 -4.78 -13.81
N ARG A 46 4.23 -4.74 -15.02
CA ARG A 46 4.33 -3.60 -15.95
C ARG A 46 3.81 -2.28 -15.38
N LEU A 47 2.98 -2.31 -14.35
CA LEU A 47 2.43 -1.12 -13.69
C LEU A 47 3.21 -0.74 -12.42
N LEU A 48 4.06 -1.64 -11.92
CA LEU A 48 4.76 -1.48 -10.66
C LEU A 48 6.11 -0.79 -10.89
N SER A 49 6.32 0.30 -10.15
CA SER A 49 7.61 0.99 -10.06
C SER A 49 8.24 0.71 -8.71
N LYS A 50 9.35 -0.01 -8.70
CA LYS A 50 10.09 -0.34 -7.46
C LYS A 50 10.69 0.93 -6.87
N VAL A 51 10.57 1.10 -5.56
CA VAL A 51 11.27 2.18 -4.85
C VAL A 51 12.75 1.85 -4.67
N ASN A 52 13.60 2.79 -5.06
CA ASN A 52 15.03 2.80 -4.79
C ASN A 52 15.30 3.47 -3.44
N TYR A 53 16.11 2.82 -2.62
CA TYR A 53 16.39 3.24 -1.25
C TYR A 53 17.83 3.72 -1.15
N VAL A 54 18.02 4.98 -0.75
CA VAL A 54 19.33 5.65 -0.72
C VAL A 54 19.54 6.39 0.60
N ASP A 55 20.79 6.50 1.06
CA ASP A 55 21.12 7.22 2.29
C ASP A 55 21.14 8.74 2.10
N GLU A 56 21.54 9.19 0.90
CA GLU A 56 21.73 10.60 0.57
C GLU A 56 20.75 11.06 -0.52
N ARG A 57 20.44 12.35 -0.56
CA ARG A 57 19.53 12.92 -1.57
C ARG A 57 20.21 12.94 -2.93
N ILE A 58 19.47 12.58 -3.96
CA ILE A 58 19.94 12.66 -5.35
C ILE A 58 20.11 14.13 -5.74
N GLU A 59 21.25 14.43 -6.36
CA GLU A 59 21.55 15.74 -6.92
C GLU A 59 21.41 15.73 -8.44
N TYR A 60 20.94 16.84 -9.00
CA TYR A 60 20.74 17.02 -10.44
C TYR A 60 21.58 18.19 -10.95
N PRO A 61 22.93 18.04 -11.00
CA PRO A 61 23.84 19.16 -11.30
C PRO A 61 23.69 19.68 -12.73
N ASN A 62 23.23 18.85 -13.66
CA ASN A 62 23.09 19.19 -15.08
C ASN A 62 21.65 19.61 -15.45
N GLY A 63 20.84 19.99 -14.47
CA GLY A 63 19.42 20.28 -14.66
C GLY A 63 18.53 19.06 -14.43
N PHE A 64 17.22 19.27 -14.51
CA PHE A 64 16.19 18.29 -14.15
C PHE A 64 15.30 17.96 -15.35
N THR A 65 15.28 16.70 -15.74
CA THR A 65 14.56 16.13 -16.88
C THR A 65 13.27 15.41 -16.45
N GLU A 66 12.50 14.91 -17.41
CA GLU A 66 11.34 14.06 -17.11
C GLU A 66 11.74 12.69 -16.55
N ALA A 67 12.88 12.14 -16.98
CA ALA A 67 13.41 10.87 -16.44
C ALA A 67 13.79 11.02 -14.96
N ASP A 68 14.43 12.15 -14.61
CA ASP A 68 14.78 12.51 -13.23
C ASP A 68 13.55 12.63 -12.33
N MET A 69 12.39 12.97 -12.91
CA MET A 69 11.15 13.03 -12.16
C MET A 69 10.67 11.66 -11.74
N LEU A 70 10.76 10.66 -12.62
CA LEU A 70 10.42 9.29 -12.27
C LEU A 70 11.37 8.80 -11.17
N GLU A 71 12.68 8.98 -11.34
CA GLU A 71 13.69 8.60 -10.35
C GLU A 71 13.42 9.26 -8.98
N LEU A 72 13.15 10.56 -8.97
CA LEU A 72 12.80 11.29 -7.75
C LEU A 72 11.53 10.72 -7.10
N LEU A 73 10.50 10.42 -7.90
CA LEU A 73 9.22 9.86 -7.44
C LEU A 73 9.32 8.37 -7.09
N THR A 74 10.43 7.71 -7.35
CA THR A 74 10.70 6.33 -6.94
C THR A 74 11.89 6.23 -5.98
N THR A 75 12.36 7.34 -5.42
CA THR A 75 13.47 7.32 -4.44
C THR A 75 12.95 7.60 -3.03
N LYS A 76 13.49 6.87 -2.04
CA LYS A 76 13.17 7.03 -0.62
C LYS A 76 14.41 6.82 0.26
N PHE A 77 14.40 7.38 1.46
CA PHE A 77 15.51 7.23 2.40
C PHE A 77 15.69 5.77 2.83
N ALA A 78 16.95 5.30 2.91
CA ALA A 78 17.31 3.90 3.10
C ALA A 78 16.72 3.24 4.35
N HIS A 79 16.51 3.98 5.43
CA HIS A 79 15.92 3.45 6.66
C HIS A 79 14.45 3.00 6.51
N TRP A 80 13.79 3.36 5.41
CA TRP A 80 12.44 2.90 5.08
C TRP A 80 12.43 1.65 4.18
N SER A 81 13.58 1.05 3.90
CA SER A 81 13.70 -0.14 3.03
C SER A 81 12.89 -1.34 3.51
N TYR A 82 12.56 -1.40 4.80
CA TYR A 82 11.71 -2.42 5.41
C TYR A 82 10.27 -2.44 4.90
N GLU A 83 9.83 -1.37 4.22
CA GLU A 83 8.53 -1.31 3.56
C GLU A 83 8.47 -2.16 2.29
N GLU A 84 9.61 -2.42 1.65
CA GLU A 84 9.67 -3.12 0.35
C GLU A 84 8.68 -2.49 -0.67
N GLU A 85 8.73 -1.16 -0.79
CA GLU A 85 7.70 -0.35 -1.43
C GLU A 85 7.72 -0.47 -2.97
N TYR A 86 6.54 -0.62 -3.55
CA TYR A 86 6.29 -0.47 -4.99
C TYR A 86 5.18 0.56 -5.19
N ARG A 87 5.27 1.29 -6.29
CA ARG A 87 4.42 2.43 -6.59
C ARG A 87 3.66 2.21 -7.89
N VAL A 88 2.40 2.60 -7.91
CA VAL A 88 1.59 2.69 -9.14
C VAL A 88 1.21 4.15 -9.37
N PHE A 89 1.51 4.66 -10.55
CA PHE A 89 1.10 5.99 -10.98
C PHE A 89 -0.32 5.94 -11.54
N VAL A 90 -1.18 6.84 -11.09
CA VAL A 90 -2.62 6.85 -11.45
C VAL A 90 -3.07 8.24 -11.89
N GLU A 91 -4.19 8.31 -12.61
CA GLU A 91 -4.87 9.57 -12.89
C GLU A 91 -5.84 9.93 -11.77
N LEU A 92 -5.94 11.23 -11.45
CA LEU A 92 -6.87 11.77 -10.46
C LEU A 92 -8.24 12.06 -11.10
N ASN A 93 -8.86 11.03 -11.67
CA ASN A 93 -10.11 11.17 -12.44
C ASN A 93 -11.38 10.96 -11.60
N THR A 94 -11.33 10.12 -10.58
CA THR A 94 -12.49 9.79 -9.74
C THR A 94 -12.40 10.54 -8.42
N ARG A 95 -13.33 11.46 -8.20
CA ARG A 95 -13.37 12.31 -6.99
C ARG A 95 -14.72 12.18 -6.29
N GLU A 96 -14.69 11.78 -5.02
CA GLU A 96 -15.87 11.62 -4.17
C GLU A 96 -15.58 12.22 -2.79
N ASP A 97 -16.51 12.99 -2.25
CA ASP A 97 -16.38 13.67 -0.95
C ASP A 97 -15.05 14.43 -0.74
N GLY A 98 -14.55 15.01 -1.83
CA GLY A 98 -13.31 15.79 -1.83
C GLY A 98 -12.03 14.95 -1.91
N LEU A 99 -12.12 13.62 -1.86
CA LEU A 99 -11.00 12.68 -1.98
C LEU A 99 -10.94 12.05 -3.38
N TYR A 100 -9.76 11.57 -3.77
CA TYR A 100 -9.56 10.85 -5.03
C TYR A 100 -9.42 9.36 -4.77
N TYR A 101 -10.02 8.56 -5.64
CA TYR A 101 -10.02 7.10 -5.53
C TYR A 101 -9.54 6.47 -6.83
N ALA A 102 -8.74 5.40 -6.71
CA ALA A 102 -8.49 4.50 -7.81
C ALA A 102 -9.45 3.31 -7.70
N PRO A 103 -10.18 2.95 -8.76
CA PRO A 103 -11.12 1.84 -8.71
C PRO A 103 -10.38 0.51 -8.59
N PHE A 104 -11.01 -0.45 -7.90
CA PHE A 104 -10.65 -1.85 -8.10
C PHE A 104 -10.94 -2.22 -9.56
N SER A 105 -9.96 -2.84 -10.21
CA SER A 105 -10.00 -3.09 -11.65
C SER A 105 -9.36 -4.44 -11.97
N SER A 106 -9.35 -4.81 -13.26
CA SER A 106 -8.60 -5.98 -13.72
C SER A 106 -7.11 -5.88 -13.46
N ASP A 107 -6.56 -4.66 -13.41
CA ASP A 107 -5.15 -4.38 -13.22
C ASP A 107 -4.78 -4.12 -11.74
N ILE A 108 -5.74 -3.72 -10.90
CA ILE A 108 -5.57 -3.55 -9.45
C ILE A 108 -6.68 -4.33 -8.76
N LYS A 109 -6.45 -5.65 -8.62
CA LYS A 109 -7.47 -6.57 -8.14
C LYS A 109 -7.28 -6.86 -6.66
N LEU A 110 -8.28 -6.55 -5.85
CA LEU A 110 -8.28 -6.92 -4.43
C LEU A 110 -8.24 -8.45 -4.31
N LYS A 111 -7.31 -8.95 -3.49
CA LYS A 111 -7.12 -10.39 -3.26
C LYS A 111 -7.20 -10.78 -1.81
N GLN A 112 -6.81 -9.88 -0.90
CA GLN A 112 -6.77 -10.18 0.52
C GLN A 112 -7.23 -8.99 1.34
N VAL A 113 -7.99 -9.25 2.40
CA VAL A 113 -8.21 -8.31 3.50
C VAL A 113 -7.74 -8.95 4.80
N ILE A 114 -6.69 -8.36 5.36
CA ILE A 114 -6.04 -8.83 6.56
C ILE A 114 -6.48 -7.94 7.72
N ILE A 115 -7.21 -8.51 8.68
CA ILE A 115 -7.69 -7.79 9.86
C ILE A 115 -6.54 -7.68 10.86
N GLY A 116 -6.27 -6.47 11.35
CA GLY A 116 -5.18 -6.23 12.31
C GLY A 116 -5.35 -6.97 13.63
N ALA A 117 -4.23 -7.24 14.30
CA ALA A 117 -4.18 -8.03 15.53
C ALA A 117 -5.03 -7.43 16.66
N CYS A 118 -5.06 -6.11 16.76
CA CYS A 118 -5.82 -5.36 17.75
C CYS A 118 -7.16 -4.85 17.20
N SER A 119 -7.49 -5.20 15.96
CA SER A 119 -8.72 -4.71 15.32
C SER A 119 -9.95 -5.34 15.95
N LYS A 120 -10.98 -4.51 16.12
CA LYS A 120 -12.33 -4.93 16.52
C LYS A 120 -13.20 -5.33 15.32
N ALA A 121 -12.72 -5.10 14.09
CA ALA A 121 -13.43 -5.52 12.90
C ALA A 121 -13.60 -7.05 12.90
N THR A 122 -14.78 -7.48 12.49
CA THR A 122 -15.14 -8.89 12.34
C THR A 122 -15.07 -9.28 10.87
N ARG A 123 -14.84 -10.57 10.61
CA ARG A 123 -14.91 -11.13 9.25
C ARG A 123 -16.22 -10.80 8.55
N ARG A 124 -17.35 -10.89 9.26
CA ARG A 124 -18.69 -10.53 8.74
C ARG A 124 -18.76 -9.08 8.26
N GLN A 125 -18.29 -8.12 9.07
CA GLN A 125 -18.29 -6.70 8.67
C GLN A 125 -17.45 -6.45 7.42
N VAL A 126 -16.32 -7.15 7.30
CA VAL A 126 -15.47 -7.07 6.10
C VAL A 126 -16.18 -7.64 4.88
N ILE A 127 -16.82 -8.81 5.00
CA ILE A 127 -17.61 -9.42 3.90
C ILE A 127 -18.72 -8.47 3.46
N GLU A 128 -19.47 -7.90 4.41
CA GLU A 128 -20.55 -6.93 4.13
C GLU A 128 -20.03 -5.66 3.42
N SER A 129 -18.79 -5.27 3.67
CA SER A 129 -18.17 -4.10 3.03
C SER A 129 -17.63 -4.39 1.63
N ILE A 130 -17.19 -5.62 1.36
CA ILE A 130 -16.65 -6.04 0.06
C ILE A 130 -17.77 -6.35 -0.94
N GLY A 131 -18.92 -6.83 -0.47
CA GLY A 131 -20.01 -7.27 -1.33
C GLY A 131 -19.72 -8.63 -1.99
N ASP A 132 -20.20 -8.82 -3.21
CA ASP A 132 -20.22 -10.12 -3.92
C ASP A 132 -18.85 -10.53 -4.55
N ASP A 133 -17.72 -9.96 -4.11
CA ASP A 133 -16.40 -10.35 -4.63
C ASP A 133 -15.94 -11.68 -4.03
N VAL A 134 -16.39 -12.78 -4.65
CA VAL A 134 -16.21 -14.18 -4.21
C VAL A 134 -14.76 -14.70 -4.24
N GLY A 135 -13.77 -13.86 -4.53
CA GLY A 135 -12.36 -14.26 -4.66
C GLY A 135 -11.40 -13.68 -3.61
N VAL A 136 -11.91 -12.89 -2.65
CA VAL A 136 -11.07 -12.19 -1.68
C VAL A 136 -10.86 -13.04 -0.41
N GLU A 137 -9.60 -13.34 -0.10
CA GLU A 137 -9.24 -14.02 1.13
C GLU A 137 -9.34 -13.06 2.33
N ILE A 138 -10.03 -13.47 3.39
CA ILE A 138 -10.18 -12.66 4.60
C ILE A 138 -9.69 -13.46 5.80
N PHE A 139 -8.75 -12.91 6.55
CA PHE A 139 -8.22 -13.53 7.77
C PHE A 139 -7.73 -12.50 8.78
N LYS A 140 -7.54 -12.94 10.03
CA LYS A 140 -6.98 -12.09 11.07
C LYS A 140 -5.49 -12.31 11.26
N ALA A 141 -4.76 -11.22 11.47
CA ALA A 141 -3.35 -11.23 11.81
C ALA A 141 -3.11 -11.31 13.32
N ARG A 142 -1.92 -11.73 13.73
CA ARG A 142 -1.41 -11.68 15.10
C ARG A 142 0.11 -11.54 15.12
N ALA A 143 0.67 -11.13 16.24
CA ALA A 143 2.12 -11.26 16.46
C ALA A 143 2.52 -12.74 16.51
N ALA A 144 3.66 -13.08 15.89
CA ALA A 144 4.26 -14.39 16.02
C ALA A 144 4.85 -14.60 17.42
N PHE A 145 4.84 -15.85 17.90
CA PHE A 145 5.34 -16.18 19.24
C PHE A 145 6.87 -16.24 19.34
N LYS A 146 7.56 -16.51 18.22
CA LYS A 146 9.01 -16.81 18.19
C LYS A 146 9.81 -15.88 17.27
N SER A 147 9.20 -14.81 16.77
CA SER A 147 9.86 -13.85 15.86
C SER A 147 9.15 -12.51 15.88
N PHE A 148 9.84 -11.43 15.50
CA PHE A 148 9.25 -10.10 15.30
C PHE A 148 8.53 -9.98 13.95
N ASN A 149 7.61 -10.89 13.69
CA ASN A 149 6.76 -10.90 12.50
C ASN A 149 5.29 -10.92 12.87
N ILE A 150 4.47 -10.40 11.98
CA ILE A 150 3.03 -10.61 11.96
C ILE A 150 2.72 -11.86 11.12
N VAL A 151 1.82 -12.68 11.63
CA VAL A 151 1.42 -13.96 11.04
C VAL A 151 -0.09 -14.11 11.07
N ARG A 152 -0.61 -15.05 10.28
CA ARG A 152 -2.03 -15.40 10.29
C ARG A 152 -2.41 -16.04 11.62
N ASN A 153 -3.57 -15.64 12.14
CA ASN A 153 -4.17 -16.20 13.33
C ASN A 153 -5.09 -17.37 12.95
N GLN A 154 -4.51 -18.56 12.80
CA GLN A 154 -5.27 -19.77 12.43
C GLN A 154 -6.44 -20.06 13.37
N ALA A 155 -6.23 -19.88 14.68
CA ALA A 155 -7.28 -20.10 15.68
C ALA A 155 -8.47 -19.13 15.54
N TYR A 156 -8.26 -17.90 15.04
CA TYR A 156 -9.38 -16.98 14.81
C TYR A 156 -10.24 -17.44 13.64
N ASP A 157 -9.62 -17.96 12.59
CA ASP A 157 -10.31 -18.35 11.36
C ASP A 157 -11.13 -19.65 11.50
N GLU A 158 -10.85 -20.46 12.52
CA GLU A 158 -11.62 -21.69 12.84
C GLU A 158 -12.96 -21.42 13.55
N PHE A 159 -13.11 -20.24 14.17
CA PHE A 159 -14.29 -19.89 14.99
C PHE A 159 -15.01 -18.61 14.53
N ALA A 160 -14.65 -18.05 13.36
CA ALA A 160 -15.17 -16.78 12.83
C ALA A 160 -15.80 -16.91 11.43
#